data_AF-A0A915NDD7-F1
#
_entry.id   AF-A0A915NDD7-F1
#
_cell.length_a   1.000
_cell.length_b   1.000
_cell.length_c   1.000
_cell.angle_alpha   90.00
_cell.angle_beta   90.00
_cell.angle_gamma   90.00
#
_symmetry.space_group_name_H-M   'P 1'
#
loop_
_entity.id
_entity.type
_entity.pdbx_description
1 polymer ?
#
loop_
_entity_poly.entity_id
_entity_poly.type
_entity_poly.pdbx_seq_one_letter_code
_entity_poly.pdbx_strand_id
1 'polypeptide(L)'
;FLNKWSGFFFAPVQDGYVIPGPIKQLMEQKKQNQFYMLIDAVSQYGSLANDYLQLYPASDDSSATSQANNAPREYFTISQNMWGQLWIKGCSKGLYQYLYDHAPPGTEKTTGCDHGSELPYFLNTISKNASPSERALADKMSNYIVNFISKYDPNGDNLEKWSSQSVGSKTVMGLGNKFGDKSIASGQTDKKIDFVKRFMSSRGVL
;
A
#
# COMPACT_ATOMS: atom_id res chain seq x y z
N PHE A 1 15.85 23.60 -19.68
CA PHE A 1 16.05 22.42 -20.55
C PHE A 1 16.48 21.25 -19.69
N LEU A 2 15.53 20.38 -19.38
CA LEU A 2 15.74 19.04 -18.87
C LEU A 2 16.70 18.31 -19.82
N ASN A 3 17.88 17.91 -19.34
CA ASN A 3 18.70 16.95 -20.06
C ASN A 3 18.68 15.60 -19.33
N LYS A 4 17.96 14.70 -20.00
CA LYS A 4 17.91 13.25 -19.87
C LYS A 4 19.24 12.63 -19.42
N TRP A 5 19.18 11.77 -18.41
CA TRP A 5 20.08 10.62 -18.32
C TRP A 5 19.27 9.35 -18.62
N SER A 6 19.38 8.92 -19.87
CA SER A 6 19.17 7.54 -20.30
C SER A 6 20.50 6.80 -20.15
N GLY A 7 20.70 6.03 -19.07
CA GLY A 7 21.94 5.25 -18.90
C GLY A 7 22.13 4.58 -17.54
N PHE A 8 22.15 3.24 -17.58
CA PHE A 8 22.58 2.22 -16.61
C PHE A 8 22.08 2.28 -15.15
N PHE A 9 21.02 1.51 -14.90
CA PHE A 9 20.69 0.95 -13.59
C PHE A 9 21.59 -0.27 -13.36
N PHE A 10 22.50 -0.21 -12.37
CA PHE A 10 23.32 -1.35 -11.98
C PHE A 10 22.61 -2.16 -10.91
N ALA A 11 22.08 -3.32 -11.30
CA ALA A 11 21.54 -4.34 -10.41
C ALA A 11 22.33 -5.64 -10.59
N PRO A 12 22.30 -6.57 -9.62
CA PRO A 12 22.85 -7.90 -9.81
C PRO A 12 22.23 -8.56 -11.06
N VAL A 13 23.08 -9.08 -11.94
CA VAL A 13 22.68 -9.80 -13.15
C VAL A 13 23.10 -11.25 -13.05
N GLN A 14 22.42 -12.12 -13.78
CA GLN A 14 22.85 -13.50 -13.96
C GLN A 14 24.17 -13.51 -14.76
N ASP A 15 25.28 -13.75 -14.09
CA ASP A 15 26.63 -13.68 -14.67
C ASP A 15 27.24 -15.06 -14.95
N GLY A 16 26.54 -16.14 -14.57
CA GLY A 16 27.02 -17.51 -14.74
C GLY A 16 28.06 -17.94 -13.71
N TYR A 17 28.43 -17.05 -12.77
CA TYR A 17 29.45 -17.31 -11.75
C TYR A 17 28.93 -17.00 -10.33
N VAL A 18 28.74 -15.72 -9.97
CA VAL A 18 28.18 -15.31 -8.67
C VAL A 18 26.67 -15.59 -8.62
N ILE A 19 25.96 -15.35 -9.72
CA ILE A 19 24.56 -15.70 -9.94
C ILE A 19 24.53 -16.67 -11.13
N PRO A 20 24.76 -17.97 -10.90
CA PRO A 20 24.97 -18.96 -11.97
C PRO A 20 23.71 -19.29 -12.78
N GLY A 21 22.55 -18.82 -12.32
CA GLY A 21 21.24 -19.01 -12.93
C GLY A 21 20.20 -18.09 -12.30
N PRO A 22 18.95 -18.09 -12.81
CA PRO A 22 17.87 -17.30 -12.21
C PRO A 22 17.69 -17.67 -10.73
N ILE A 23 17.67 -16.68 -9.83
CA ILE A 23 17.61 -16.90 -8.37
C ILE A 23 16.43 -17.81 -8.00
N LYS A 24 15.25 -17.58 -8.58
CA LYS A 24 14.06 -18.44 -8.37
C LYS A 24 14.32 -19.91 -8.72
N GLN A 25 14.97 -20.17 -9.86
CA GLN A 25 15.28 -21.54 -10.29
C GLN A 25 16.35 -22.19 -9.41
N LEU A 26 17.36 -21.43 -8.98
CA LEU A 26 18.36 -21.90 -8.03
C LEU A 26 17.73 -22.26 -6.67
N MET A 27 16.76 -21.46 -6.20
CA MET A 27 16.02 -21.70 -4.96
C MET A 27 15.08 -22.91 -5.05
N GLU A 28 14.39 -23.08 -6.18
CA GLU A 28 13.53 -24.24 -6.46
C GLU A 28 14.33 -25.54 -6.58
N GLN A 29 15.51 -25.47 -7.19
CA GLN A 29 16.47 -26.58 -7.26
C GLN A 29 17.24 -26.81 -5.96
N LYS A 30 16.95 -26.02 -4.91
CA LYS A 30 17.60 -26.09 -3.59
C LYS A 30 19.13 -25.91 -3.65
N LYS A 31 19.62 -25.14 -4.61
CA LYS A 31 21.05 -24.86 -4.83
C LYS A 31 21.62 -23.74 -3.97
N GLN A 32 20.78 -23.09 -3.17
CA GLN A 32 21.20 -22.20 -2.10
C GLN A 32 21.81 -22.98 -0.93
N ASN A 33 22.80 -22.39 -0.28
CA ASN A 33 23.34 -22.93 0.97
C ASN A 33 22.21 -23.02 2.01
N GLN A 34 22.14 -24.15 2.71
CA GLN A 34 21.15 -24.37 3.76
C GLN A 34 21.70 -23.83 5.08
N PHE A 35 21.13 -22.74 5.57
CA PHE A 35 21.45 -22.15 6.88
C PHE A 35 20.21 -21.52 7.51
N TYR A 36 20.20 -21.39 8.84
CA TYR A 36 19.14 -20.70 9.56
C TYR A 36 19.22 -19.19 9.31
N MET A 37 18.10 -18.58 8.94
CA MET A 37 18.01 -17.15 8.63
C MET A 37 17.11 -16.45 9.65
N LEU A 38 17.63 -15.39 10.26
CA LEU A 38 16.93 -14.43 11.11
C LEU A 38 17.04 -13.06 10.45
N ILE A 39 15.92 -12.34 10.31
CA ILE A 39 15.90 -10.98 9.74
C ILE A 39 15.43 -9.97 10.79
N ASP A 40 16.03 -8.78 10.81
CA ASP A 40 15.97 -7.81 11.92
C ASP A 40 15.51 -6.40 11.45
N ALA A 41 14.70 -5.72 12.26
CA ALA A 41 14.24 -4.35 12.05
C ALA A 41 15.39 -3.32 12.07
N VAL A 42 16.49 -3.55 12.80
CA VAL A 42 17.67 -2.66 12.78
C VAL A 42 18.29 -2.59 11.39
N SER A 43 18.32 -3.70 10.66
CA SER A 43 18.81 -3.73 9.27
C SER A 43 17.92 -2.92 8.30
N GLN A 44 16.62 -2.80 8.59
CA GLN A 44 15.65 -2.10 7.76
C GLN A 44 15.57 -0.61 8.09
N TYR A 45 15.50 -0.25 9.36
CA TYR A 45 15.20 1.10 9.85
C TYR A 45 16.41 1.84 10.45
N GLY A 46 17.56 1.18 10.63
CA GLY A 46 18.79 1.79 11.15
C GLY A 46 18.56 2.48 12.49
N SER A 47 18.94 3.75 12.60
CA SER A 47 18.75 4.56 13.82
C SER A 47 17.28 4.77 14.22
N LEU A 48 16.33 4.48 13.32
CA LEU A 48 14.88 4.60 13.57
C LEU A 48 14.25 3.31 14.12
N ALA A 49 15.03 2.25 14.37
CA ALA A 49 14.50 0.97 14.82
C ALA A 49 13.72 1.05 16.14
N ASN A 50 14.18 1.85 17.11
CA ASN A 50 13.47 2.02 18.39
C ASN A 50 12.11 2.71 18.20
N ASP A 51 12.05 3.73 17.35
CA ASP A 51 10.80 4.42 17.02
C ASP A 51 9.83 3.47 16.30
N TYR A 52 10.34 2.63 15.39
CA TYR A 52 9.55 1.57 14.75
C TYR A 52 8.93 0.65 15.79
N LEU A 53 9.72 0.10 16.72
CA LEU A 53 9.23 -0.82 17.76
C LEU A 53 8.21 -0.15 18.69
N GLN A 54 8.34 1.15 18.97
CA GLN A 54 7.38 1.90 19.77
C GLN A 54 6.07 2.20 19.03
N LEU A 55 6.13 2.44 17.72
CA LEU A 55 4.97 2.75 16.89
C LEU A 55 4.22 1.49 16.43
N TYR A 56 4.92 0.35 16.37
CA TYR A 56 4.42 -0.94 15.95
C TYR A 56 4.69 -2.02 17.01
N PRO A 57 4.22 -1.85 18.26
CA PRO A 57 4.53 -2.78 19.36
C PRO A 57 3.85 -4.13 19.15
N ALA A 58 4.56 -5.20 19.50
CA ALA A 58 4.08 -6.57 19.48
C ALA A 58 4.52 -7.31 20.76
N SER A 59 3.65 -8.15 21.30
CA SER A 59 3.88 -8.94 22.53
C SER A 59 3.73 -10.45 22.32
N ASP A 60 3.31 -10.87 21.12
CA ASP A 60 3.07 -12.25 20.72
C ASP A 60 3.16 -12.38 19.18
N ASP A 61 3.15 -13.61 18.64
CA ASP A 61 3.29 -13.88 17.20
C ASP A 61 2.18 -13.24 16.36
N SER A 62 0.97 -13.16 16.91
CA SER A 62 -0.20 -12.59 16.22
C SER A 62 -0.05 -11.09 16.05
N SER A 63 0.32 -10.39 17.12
CA SER A 63 0.61 -8.96 17.11
C SER A 63 1.88 -8.66 16.30
N ALA A 64 2.90 -9.51 16.36
CA ALA A 64 4.10 -9.37 15.52
C ALA A 64 3.77 -9.43 14.03
N THR A 65 3.00 -10.44 13.62
CA THR A 65 2.54 -10.59 12.22
C THR A 65 1.68 -9.40 11.80
N SER A 66 0.73 -9.00 12.65
CA SER A 66 -0.16 -7.86 12.36
C SER A 66 0.63 -6.57 12.18
N GLN A 67 1.63 -6.32 13.03
CA GLN A 67 2.43 -5.10 13.01
C GLN A 67 3.45 -5.08 11.87
N ALA A 68 4.02 -6.24 11.54
CA ALA A 68 4.85 -6.42 10.36
C ALA A 68 4.08 -6.15 9.04
N ASN A 69 2.77 -6.41 9.01
CA ASN A 69 1.89 -6.06 7.88
C ASN A 69 1.42 -4.59 7.94
N ASN A 70 1.15 -4.07 9.14
CA ASN A 70 0.68 -2.69 9.32
C ASN A 70 1.73 -1.66 8.90
N ALA A 71 2.99 -1.87 9.26
CA ALA A 71 4.06 -0.92 8.98
C ALA A 71 4.28 -0.64 7.48
N PRO A 72 4.49 -1.63 6.59
CA PRO A 72 4.63 -1.36 5.16
C PRO A 72 3.36 -0.76 4.57
N ARG A 73 2.16 -1.23 4.96
CA ARG A 73 0.89 -0.65 4.49
C ARG A 73 0.80 0.84 4.82
N GLU A 74 1.07 1.21 6.07
CA GLU A 74 1.01 2.60 6.51
C GLU A 74 2.13 3.45 5.92
N TYR A 75 3.34 2.89 5.72
CA TYR A 75 4.40 3.56 4.97
C TYR A 75 3.94 3.92 3.55
N PHE A 76 3.33 2.99 2.81
CA PHE A 76 2.80 3.26 1.47
C PHE A 76 1.65 4.27 1.49
N THR A 77 0.68 4.12 2.40
CA THR A 77 -0.45 5.05 2.51
C THR A 77 0.00 6.46 2.88
N ILE A 78 0.89 6.61 3.86
CA ILE A 78 1.42 7.90 4.29
C ILE A 78 2.26 8.54 3.18
N SER A 79 3.17 7.79 2.55
CA SER A 79 4.03 8.34 1.48
C SER A 79 3.22 8.77 0.26
N GLN A 80 2.21 8.00 -0.14
CA GLN A 80 1.27 8.40 -1.20
C GLN A 80 0.45 9.63 -0.80
N ASN A 81 -0.04 9.70 0.45
CA ASN A 81 -0.72 10.88 0.94
C ASN A 81 0.20 12.11 0.88
N MET A 82 1.44 12.01 1.36
CA MET A 82 2.43 13.08 1.28
C MET A 82 2.72 13.53 -0.15
N TRP A 83 2.84 12.59 -1.10
CA TRP A 83 2.92 12.93 -2.52
C TRP A 83 1.67 13.70 -2.98
N GLY A 84 0.48 13.26 -2.57
CA GLY A 84 -0.77 13.95 -2.86
C GLY A 84 -0.81 15.37 -2.30
N GLN A 85 -0.27 15.57 -1.08
CA GLN A 85 -0.12 16.88 -0.46
C GLN A 85 0.82 17.81 -1.26
N LEU A 86 1.83 17.27 -1.94
CA LEU A 86 2.68 18.04 -2.86
C LEU A 86 1.94 18.34 -4.16
N TRP A 87 1.22 17.36 -4.71
CA TRP A 87 0.45 17.50 -5.95
C TRP A 87 -0.56 18.64 -5.88
N ILE A 88 -1.39 18.68 -4.83
CA ILE A 88 -2.46 19.69 -4.69
C ILE A 88 -1.94 21.11 -4.43
N LYS A 89 -0.66 21.29 -4.07
CA LYS A 89 -0.05 22.63 -4.00
C LYS A 89 0.21 23.22 -5.38
N GLY A 90 0.49 22.35 -6.37
CA GLY A 90 0.79 22.74 -7.75
C GLY A 90 -0.35 22.51 -8.73
N CYS A 91 -1.45 21.88 -8.30
CA CYS A 91 -2.55 21.47 -9.16
C CYS A 91 -3.90 21.88 -8.56
N SER A 92 -4.74 22.53 -9.36
CA SER A 92 -6.10 22.95 -8.97
C SER A 92 -7.17 21.89 -9.23
N LYS A 93 -6.79 20.71 -9.76
CA LYS A 93 -7.72 19.60 -9.99
C LYS A 93 -7.84 18.74 -8.74
N GLY A 94 -9.04 18.19 -8.52
CA GLY A 94 -9.31 17.31 -7.40
C GLY A 94 -8.42 16.07 -7.42
N LEU A 95 -7.82 15.73 -6.28
CA LEU A 95 -7.09 14.50 -6.05
C LEU A 95 -7.91 13.60 -5.13
N TYR A 96 -8.20 12.37 -5.56
CA TYR A 96 -9.03 11.43 -4.81
C TYR A 96 -8.19 10.20 -4.44
N GLN A 97 -7.85 10.10 -3.16
CA GLN A 97 -7.06 8.98 -2.63
C GLN A 97 -7.98 8.02 -1.86
N TYR A 98 -7.67 6.73 -1.90
CA TYR A 98 -8.41 5.69 -1.19
C TYR A 98 -7.48 4.68 -0.49
N LEU A 99 -8.07 3.92 0.43
CA LEU A 99 -7.47 2.75 1.07
C LEU A 99 -8.50 1.61 1.07
N TYR A 100 -8.20 0.57 0.30
CA TYR A 100 -9.01 -0.65 0.24
C TYR A 100 -8.71 -1.57 1.44
N ASP A 101 -9.74 -2.21 1.99
CA ASP A 101 -9.59 -3.08 3.17
C ASP A 101 -10.46 -4.33 3.18
N HIS A 102 -11.06 -4.70 2.05
CA HIS A 102 -11.86 -5.91 1.95
C HIS A 102 -10.99 -7.10 1.49
N ALA A 103 -11.04 -8.18 2.25
CA ALA A 103 -10.40 -9.43 1.86
C ALA A 103 -11.39 -10.23 0.99
N PRO A 104 -11.02 -10.64 -0.25
CA PRO A 104 -11.90 -11.47 -1.06
C PRO A 104 -12.31 -12.76 -0.33
N PRO A 105 -13.52 -13.30 -0.57
CA PRO A 105 -13.98 -14.50 0.11
C PRO A 105 -13.00 -15.66 0.01
N GLY A 106 -12.67 -16.26 1.15
CA GLY A 106 -11.75 -17.41 1.25
C GLY A 106 -10.27 -17.03 1.39
N THR A 107 -9.94 -15.74 1.39
CA THR A 107 -8.57 -15.25 1.61
C THR A 107 -8.31 -14.80 3.05
N GLU A 108 -9.33 -14.74 3.91
CA GLU A 108 -9.27 -14.09 5.23
C GLU A 108 -8.26 -14.74 6.17
N LYS A 109 -8.05 -16.06 6.02
CA LYS A 109 -7.08 -16.83 6.81
C LYS A 109 -5.73 -17.03 6.10
N THR A 110 -5.58 -16.50 4.89
CA THR A 110 -4.38 -16.67 4.07
C THR A 110 -3.79 -15.29 3.72
N THR A 111 -4.11 -14.72 2.57
CA THR A 111 -3.51 -13.48 2.09
C THR A 111 -4.27 -12.21 2.53
N GLY A 112 -5.53 -12.36 2.93
CA GLY A 112 -6.40 -11.26 3.32
C GLY A 112 -6.61 -10.25 2.19
N CYS A 113 -6.64 -8.96 2.54
CA CYS A 113 -6.64 -7.85 1.59
C CYS A 113 -5.23 -7.64 1.03
N ASP A 114 -4.84 -8.45 0.05
CA ASP A 114 -3.53 -8.39 -0.58
C ASP A 114 -3.46 -7.38 -1.74
N HIS A 115 -2.26 -7.17 -2.28
CA HIS A 115 -2.02 -6.21 -3.34
C HIS A 115 -2.72 -6.60 -4.65
N GLY A 116 -3.63 -5.75 -5.12
CA GLY A 116 -4.38 -5.95 -6.37
C GLY A 116 -5.72 -6.66 -6.18
N SER A 117 -6.07 -7.10 -4.96
CA SER A 117 -7.35 -7.74 -4.66
C SER A 117 -8.57 -6.84 -4.90
N GLU A 118 -8.40 -5.52 -4.98
CA GLU A 118 -9.47 -4.57 -5.27
C GLU A 118 -9.87 -4.53 -6.75
N LEU A 119 -8.96 -4.94 -7.65
CA LEU A 119 -9.15 -4.75 -9.09
C LEU A 119 -10.42 -5.44 -9.63
N PRO A 120 -10.74 -6.70 -9.25
CA PRO A 120 -11.97 -7.32 -9.70
C PRO A 120 -13.25 -6.59 -9.26
N TYR A 121 -13.22 -5.90 -8.12
CA TYR A 121 -14.36 -5.11 -7.62
C TYR A 121 -14.48 -3.79 -8.37
N PHE A 122 -13.37 -3.09 -8.61
CA PHE A 122 -13.38 -1.85 -9.40
C PHE A 122 -13.77 -2.06 -10.85
N LEU A 123 -13.28 -3.13 -11.48
CA LEU A 123 -13.56 -3.44 -12.88
C LEU A 123 -14.87 -4.21 -13.07
N ASN A 124 -15.57 -4.53 -11.97
CA ASN A 124 -16.76 -5.37 -11.93
C ASN A 124 -16.57 -6.72 -12.65
N THR A 125 -15.43 -7.36 -12.43
CA THR A 125 -15.05 -8.66 -13.02
C THR A 125 -15.03 -9.79 -11.99
N ILE A 126 -15.60 -9.61 -10.80
CA ILE A 126 -15.75 -10.67 -9.81
C ILE A 126 -16.62 -11.83 -10.36
N SER A 127 -16.43 -13.03 -9.80
CA SER A 127 -17.11 -14.26 -10.26
C SER A 127 -18.62 -14.08 -10.41
N LYS A 128 -19.23 -14.68 -11.45
CA LYS A 128 -20.69 -14.72 -11.65
C LYS A 128 -21.43 -15.40 -10.48
N ASN A 129 -20.74 -16.30 -9.77
CA ASN A 129 -21.27 -17.01 -8.61
C ASN A 129 -20.99 -16.29 -7.28
N ALA A 130 -20.40 -15.08 -7.30
CA ALA A 130 -20.18 -14.33 -6.07
C ALA A 130 -21.52 -14.04 -5.37
N SER A 131 -21.48 -14.00 -4.04
CA SER A 131 -22.66 -13.79 -3.22
C SER A 131 -23.30 -12.41 -3.51
N PRO A 132 -24.57 -12.21 -3.10
CA PRO A 132 -25.22 -10.90 -3.24
C PRO A 132 -24.44 -9.75 -2.58
N SER A 133 -23.76 -10.00 -1.45
CA SER A 133 -22.95 -8.97 -0.77
C SER A 133 -21.70 -8.59 -1.57
N GLU A 134 -21.01 -9.58 -2.15
CA GLU A 134 -19.84 -9.34 -3.00
C GLU A 134 -20.23 -8.60 -4.28
N ARG A 135 -21.39 -8.96 -4.87
CA ARG A 135 -21.95 -8.24 -6.01
C ARG A 135 -22.23 -6.79 -5.68
N ALA A 136 -22.93 -6.54 -4.57
CA ALA A 136 -23.25 -5.19 -4.12
C ALA A 136 -21.98 -4.36 -3.85
N LEU A 137 -20.93 -4.98 -3.31
CA LEU A 137 -19.64 -4.33 -3.10
C LEU A 137 -18.98 -3.95 -4.44
N ALA A 138 -18.93 -4.86 -5.41
CA ALA A 138 -18.37 -4.58 -6.74
C ALA A 138 -19.17 -3.53 -7.51
N ASP A 139 -20.50 -3.59 -7.47
CA ASP A 139 -21.36 -2.58 -8.10
C ASP A 139 -21.11 -1.20 -7.49
N LYS A 140 -20.99 -1.12 -6.15
CA LYS A 140 -20.67 0.13 -5.47
C LYS A 140 -19.28 0.67 -5.81
N MET A 141 -18.25 -0.19 -5.79
CA MET A 141 -16.88 0.21 -6.10
C MET A 141 -16.71 0.63 -7.57
N SER A 142 -17.30 -0.12 -8.50
CA SER A 142 -17.25 0.21 -9.93
C SER A 142 -17.99 1.51 -10.26
N ASN A 143 -19.09 1.83 -9.56
CA ASN A 143 -19.78 3.12 -9.73
C ASN A 143 -18.89 4.32 -9.43
N TYR A 144 -18.04 4.28 -8.39
CA TYR A 144 -17.08 5.36 -8.13
C TYR A 144 -16.11 5.58 -9.30
N ILE A 145 -15.60 4.48 -9.90
CA ILE A 145 -14.65 4.55 -11.01
C ILE A 145 -15.34 5.03 -12.30
N VAL A 146 -16.55 4.54 -12.59
CA VAL A 146 -17.34 4.99 -13.73
C VAL A 146 -17.65 6.48 -13.63
N ASN A 147 -18.06 6.96 -12.45
CA ASN A 147 -18.28 8.38 -12.20
C ASN A 147 -17.01 9.20 -12.43
N PHE A 148 -15.88 8.77 -11.87
CA PHE A 148 -14.61 9.48 -12.02
C PHE A 148 -14.14 9.56 -13.48
N ILE A 149 -14.20 8.46 -14.23
CA ILE A 149 -13.81 8.43 -15.64
C ILE A 149 -14.73 9.31 -16.48
N SER A 150 -16.03 9.35 -16.17
CA SER A 150 -17.03 10.07 -16.96
C SER A 150 -17.09 11.57 -16.63
N LYS A 151 -16.82 11.96 -15.38
CA LYS A 151 -17.11 13.30 -14.84
C LYS A 151 -15.94 13.95 -14.12
N TYR A 152 -14.83 13.24 -13.92
CA TYR A 152 -13.71 13.65 -13.06
C TYR A 152 -14.08 13.84 -11.58
N ASP A 153 -15.24 13.34 -11.17
CA ASP A 153 -15.75 13.32 -9.79
C ASP A 153 -16.26 11.91 -9.50
N PRO A 154 -15.72 11.18 -8.50
CA PRO A 154 -16.15 9.81 -8.21
C PRO A 154 -17.56 9.73 -7.59
N ASN A 155 -18.14 10.86 -7.17
CA ASN A 155 -19.40 10.88 -6.43
C ASN A 155 -20.63 10.67 -7.33
N GLY A 156 -21.70 10.15 -6.71
CA GLY A 156 -22.98 9.91 -7.36
C GLY A 156 -24.07 9.55 -6.34
N ASP A 157 -25.28 9.30 -6.84
CA ASP A 157 -26.41 8.95 -5.98
C ASP A 157 -26.14 7.65 -5.22
N ASN A 158 -26.56 7.60 -3.95
CA ASN A 158 -26.40 6.45 -3.06
C ASN A 158 -24.94 6.01 -2.79
N LEU A 159 -23.96 6.90 -3.02
CA LEU A 159 -22.57 6.70 -2.65
C LEU A 159 -22.20 7.61 -1.46
N GLU A 160 -21.37 7.12 -0.55
CA GLU A 160 -20.72 7.97 0.44
C GLU A 160 -19.86 9.03 -0.25
N LYS A 161 -19.81 10.22 0.34
CA LYS A 161 -19.04 11.31 -0.23
C LYS A 161 -17.55 10.97 -0.19
N TRP A 162 -16.93 10.86 -1.36
CA TRP A 162 -15.49 10.83 -1.52
C TRP A 162 -14.99 12.26 -1.73
N SER A 163 -14.46 12.84 -0.66
CA SER A 163 -13.89 14.18 -0.67
C SER A 163 -12.54 14.20 -1.39
N SER A 164 -12.29 15.25 -2.18
CA SER A 164 -10.97 15.51 -2.73
C SER A 164 -9.99 15.86 -1.61
N GLN A 165 -8.73 15.47 -1.76
CA GLN A 165 -7.66 15.78 -0.82
C GLN A 165 -7.48 17.29 -0.66
N SER A 166 -7.25 17.69 0.59
CA SER A 166 -6.92 19.06 1.00
C SER A 166 -5.57 19.09 1.70
N VAL A 167 -4.96 20.28 1.75
CA VAL A 167 -3.67 20.47 2.42
C VAL A 167 -3.80 20.14 3.91
N GLY A 168 -2.94 19.26 4.39
CA GLY A 168 -2.93 18.78 5.78
C GLY A 168 -3.91 17.63 6.07
N SER A 169 -4.65 17.13 5.07
CA SER A 169 -5.54 15.98 5.26
C SER A 169 -4.75 14.74 5.70
N LYS A 170 -5.24 14.08 6.76
CA LYS A 170 -4.71 12.82 7.29
C LYS A 170 -5.70 11.66 7.05
N THR A 171 -6.67 11.87 6.16
CA THR A 171 -7.68 10.89 5.79
C THR A 171 -7.74 10.71 4.28
N VAL A 172 -8.12 9.50 3.88
CA VAL A 172 -8.42 9.08 2.51
C VAL A 172 -9.76 8.35 2.51
N MET A 173 -10.33 8.07 1.35
CA MET A 173 -11.56 7.29 1.26
C MET A 173 -11.31 5.83 1.61
N GLY A 174 -11.96 5.31 2.64
CA GLY A 174 -12.06 3.87 2.86
C GLY A 174 -12.95 3.23 1.78
N LEU A 175 -12.52 2.09 1.25
CA LEU A 175 -13.30 1.27 0.32
C LEU A 175 -13.23 -0.19 0.76
N GLY A 176 -14.35 -0.92 0.65
CA GLY A 176 -14.42 -2.32 1.08
C GLY A 176 -15.32 -2.49 2.29
N ASN A 177 -14.73 -2.81 3.44
CA ASN A 177 -15.47 -3.10 4.68
C ASN A 177 -16.09 -1.83 5.28
N LYS A 178 -15.45 -0.67 5.11
CA LYS A 178 -16.00 0.61 5.51
C LYS A 178 -15.78 1.67 4.44
N PHE A 179 -16.87 2.28 4.00
CA PHE A 179 -16.87 3.43 3.10
C PHE A 179 -16.84 4.75 3.89
N GLY A 180 -16.19 5.77 3.33
CA GLY A 180 -16.04 7.10 3.92
C GLY A 180 -14.67 7.36 4.50
N ASP A 181 -14.50 8.47 5.22
CA ASP A 181 -13.19 8.92 5.69
C ASP A 181 -12.48 7.88 6.57
N LYS A 182 -11.23 7.57 6.18
CA LYS A 182 -10.35 6.62 6.83
C LYS A 182 -8.99 7.24 7.09
N SER A 183 -8.50 7.13 8.33
CA SER A 183 -7.17 7.61 8.72
C SER A 183 -6.08 6.89 7.91
N ILE A 184 -5.05 7.63 7.49
CA ILE A 184 -3.90 7.08 6.74
C ILE A 184 -2.99 6.16 7.57
N ALA A 185 -3.15 6.19 8.90
CA ALA A 185 -2.51 5.28 9.83
C ALA A 185 -3.40 4.99 11.04
N SER A 186 -3.20 3.83 11.65
CA SER A 186 -3.91 3.40 12.86
C SER A 186 -3.17 3.87 14.11
N GLY A 187 -3.81 4.69 14.95
CA GLY A 187 -3.22 5.19 16.20
C GLY A 187 -1.95 6.03 16.02
N GLN A 188 -1.72 7.00 16.90
CA GLN A 188 -0.51 7.85 16.86
C GLN A 188 -0.18 8.42 15.47
N THR A 189 -1.21 8.76 14.66
CA THR A 189 -1.08 9.08 13.22
C THR A 189 0.01 10.11 12.95
N ASP A 190 0.10 11.15 13.79
CA ASP A 190 1.12 12.20 13.63
C ASP A 190 2.54 11.70 13.87
N LYS A 191 2.74 10.83 14.87
CA LYS A 191 4.05 10.23 15.11
C LYS A 191 4.44 9.26 14.00
N LYS A 192 3.47 8.54 13.43
CA LYS A 192 3.71 7.65 12.28
C LYS A 192 4.04 8.44 11.01
N ILE A 193 3.36 9.56 10.77
CA ILE A 193 3.71 10.48 9.68
C ILE A 193 5.13 11.02 9.87
N ASP A 194 5.48 11.47 11.07
CA ASP A 194 6.83 11.94 11.38
C ASP A 194 7.90 10.85 11.18
N PHE A 195 7.64 9.63 11.66
CA PHE A 195 8.50 8.47 11.44
C PHE A 195 8.72 8.19 9.95
N VAL A 196 7.66 8.14 9.14
CA VAL A 196 7.76 7.92 7.69
C VAL A 196 8.56 9.04 7.01
N LYS A 197 8.34 10.30 7.39
CA LYS A 197 9.14 11.43 6.89
C LYS A 197 10.62 11.26 7.17
N ARG A 198 10.99 10.95 8.42
CA ARG A 198 12.38 10.72 8.82
C ARG A 198 12.98 9.52 8.12
N PHE A 199 12.21 8.44 7.94
CA PHE A 199 12.66 7.24 7.23
C PHE A 199 12.89 7.48 5.72
N MET A 200 12.02 8.25 5.07
CA MET A 200 12.23 8.62 3.66
C MET A 200 13.43 9.56 3.49
N SER A 201 13.63 10.50 4.42
CA SER A 201 14.77 11.42 4.40
C SER A 201 16.10 10.68 4.58
N SER A 202 16.16 9.67 5.46
CA SER A 202 17.38 8.86 5.65
C SER A 202 17.74 7.98 4.43
N ARG A 203 16.82 7.85 3.47
CA ARG A 203 17.00 7.14 2.19
C ARG A 203 17.16 8.08 0.98
N GLY A 204 17.20 9.40 1.21
CA GLY A 204 17.36 10.41 0.15
C GLY A 204 16.15 10.56 -0.77
N VAL A 205 14.95 10.18 -0.32
CA VAL A 205 13.70 10.28 -1.09
C VAL A 205 12.99 11.62 -0.87
N LEU A 206 13.23 12.26 0.28
CA LEU A 206 12.79 13.62 0.65
C LEU A 206 14.02 14.42 1.07
#